data_AF-A0A497HRG0-F1
#
_entry.id   AF-A0A497HRG0-F1
#
_cell.length_a   1.000
_cell.length_b   1.000
_cell.length_c   1.000
_cell.angle_alpha   90.00
_cell.angle_beta   90.00
_cell.angle_gamma   90.00
#
_symmetry.space_group_name_H-M   'P 1'
#
loop_
_entity.id
_entity.type
_entity.pdbx_description
1 polymer ?
#
loop_
_entity_poly.entity_id
_entity_poly.type
_entity_poly.pdbx_seq_one_letter_code
_entity_poly.pdbx_strand_id
1 'polypeptide(L)'
;MIFYPQSRQALCTEHLQEYLLRKVTRAIRRFKMLERGEKVLVAVSGGKDSLLLWYLLKELGHTVEGVHINLGLGDYSKLSEEVSRRFAERIGCRLQVIGVEEDYGINIVGTSRRLHRPPCSVCGTVKRYVLNKAAVESGSVLA
;
A
#
# COMPACT_ATOMS: atom_id res chain seq x y z
N MET A 1 -22.97 -9.64 -12.71
CA MET A 1 -23.02 -8.15 -12.82
C MET A 1 -22.97 -7.57 -11.42
N ILE A 2 -22.24 -6.46 -11.22
CA ILE A 2 -22.14 -5.76 -9.94
C ILE A 2 -22.92 -4.45 -10.07
N PHE A 3 -23.87 -4.24 -9.16
CA PHE A 3 -24.64 -2.99 -9.10
C PHE A 3 -23.88 -1.94 -8.30
N TYR A 4 -23.72 -0.74 -8.87
CA TYR A 4 -23.02 0.39 -8.26
C TYR A 4 -24.02 1.52 -7.99
N PRO A 5 -24.56 1.62 -6.75
CA PRO A 5 -25.69 2.49 -6.44
C PRO A 5 -25.42 3.97 -6.72
N GLN A 6 -24.18 4.42 -6.51
CA GLN A 6 -23.81 5.84 -6.61
C GLN A 6 -23.87 6.37 -8.05
N SER A 7 -23.71 5.52 -9.07
CA SER A 7 -23.89 5.89 -10.47
C SER A 7 -25.14 5.26 -11.10
N ARG A 8 -25.94 4.51 -10.33
CA ARG A 8 -27.14 3.79 -10.81
C ARG A 8 -26.86 2.89 -12.02
N GLN A 9 -25.71 2.24 -12.02
CA GLN A 9 -25.26 1.37 -13.12
C GLN A 9 -25.07 -0.06 -12.64
N ALA A 10 -25.34 -1.03 -13.51
CA ALA A 10 -24.89 -2.40 -13.35
C ALA A 10 -23.75 -2.65 -14.34
N LEU A 11 -22.60 -3.07 -13.84
CA LEU A 11 -21.40 -3.30 -14.65
C LEU A 11 -21.08 -4.80 -14.66
N CYS A 12 -20.67 -5.33 -15.82
CA CYS A 12 -19.95 -6.60 -15.85
C CYS A 12 -18.52 -6.42 -15.31
N THR A 13 -17.78 -7.51 -15.13
CA THR A 13 -16.41 -7.47 -14.56
C THR A 13 -15.48 -6.56 -15.36
N GLU A 14 -15.50 -6.68 -16.69
CA GLU A 14 -14.65 -5.89 -17.60
C GLU A 14 -14.95 -4.39 -17.49
N HIS A 15 -16.24 -4.01 -17.58
CA HIS A 15 -16.64 -2.62 -17.46
C HIS A 15 -16.42 -2.05 -16.04
N LEU A 16 -16.45 -2.90 -15.00
CA LEU A 16 -16.08 -2.48 -13.65
C LEU A 16 -14.58 -2.16 -13.56
N GLN A 17 -13.71 -2.98 -14.15
CA GLN A 17 -12.27 -2.70 -14.19
C GLN A 17 -12.00 -1.39 -14.94
N GLU A 18 -12.59 -1.19 -16.12
CA GLU A 18 -12.46 0.05 -16.88
C GLU A 18 -12.99 1.27 -16.09
N TYR A 19 -14.10 1.09 -15.36
CA TYR A 19 -14.66 2.13 -14.50
C TYR A 19 -13.70 2.52 -13.36
N LEU A 20 -13.08 1.54 -12.70
CA LEU A 20 -12.12 1.79 -11.62
C LEU A 20 -10.87 2.52 -12.14
N LEU A 21 -10.29 2.07 -13.25
CA LEU A 21 -9.14 2.72 -13.88
C LEU A 21 -9.44 4.18 -14.24
N ARG A 22 -10.62 4.44 -14.82
CA ARG A 22 -11.07 5.81 -15.14
C ARG A 22 -11.25 6.68 -13.89
N LYS A 23 -11.82 6.13 -12.82
CA LYS A 23 -11.99 6.86 -11.54
C LYS A 23 -10.65 7.24 -10.90
N VAL A 24 -9.71 6.30 -10.83
CA VAL A 24 -8.38 6.53 -10.26
C VAL A 24 -7.62 7.56 -11.11
N THR A 25 -7.62 7.41 -12.44
CA THR A 25 -7.00 8.39 -13.35
C THR A 25 -7.58 9.80 -13.15
N ARG A 26 -8.91 9.93 -13.00
CA ARG A 26 -9.56 11.21 -12.76
C ARG A 26 -9.13 11.82 -11.42
N ALA A 27 -9.00 11.02 -10.37
CA ALA A 27 -8.54 11.49 -9.06
C ALA A 27 -7.09 11.99 -9.14
N ILE A 28 -6.18 11.18 -9.70
CA ILE A 28 -4.76 11.54 -9.87
C ILE A 28 -4.62 12.88 -10.60
N ARG A 29 -5.31 13.04 -11.74
CA ARG A 29 -5.26 14.27 -12.53
C ARG A 29 -5.86 15.47 -11.81
N ARG A 30 -7.02 15.29 -11.17
CA ARG A 30 -7.73 16.38 -10.48
C ARG A 30 -6.92 16.98 -9.33
N PHE A 31 -6.26 16.12 -8.57
CA PHE A 31 -5.52 16.52 -7.37
C PHE A 31 -4.02 16.60 -7.59
N LYS A 32 -3.54 16.43 -8.83
CA LYS A 32 -2.11 16.45 -9.19
C LYS A 32 -1.29 15.54 -8.29
N MET A 33 -1.78 14.30 -8.07
CA MET A 33 -1.18 13.37 -7.11
C MET A 33 0.11 12.73 -7.63
N LEU A 34 0.19 12.48 -8.94
CA LEU A 34 1.32 11.83 -9.59
C LEU A 34 1.57 12.50 -10.95
N GLU A 35 2.85 12.66 -11.30
CA GLU A 35 3.33 13.17 -12.57
C GLU A 35 3.87 12.06 -13.47
N ARG A 36 4.07 12.37 -14.75
CA ARG A 36 4.64 11.42 -15.71
C ARG A 36 6.12 11.23 -15.42
N GLY A 37 6.58 9.98 -15.38
CA GLY A 37 7.99 9.64 -15.17
C GLY A 37 8.37 9.46 -13.70
N GLU A 38 7.48 9.78 -12.76
CA GLU A 38 7.72 9.49 -11.34
C GLU A 38 7.73 7.99 -11.07
N LYS A 39 8.68 7.57 -10.22
CA LYS A 39 8.64 6.25 -9.59
C LYS A 39 7.69 6.33 -8.41
N VAL A 40 6.77 5.38 -8.32
CA VAL A 40 5.78 5.34 -7.25
C VAL A 40 6.08 4.16 -6.33
N LEU A 41 6.25 4.44 -5.05
CA LEU A 41 6.39 3.42 -4.02
C LEU A 41 5.05 3.26 -3.31
N VAL A 42 4.38 2.13 -3.51
CA VAL A 42 3.04 1.90 -2.96
C VAL A 42 3.15 1.25 -1.58
N ALA A 43 2.53 1.84 -0.56
CA ALA A 43 2.47 1.27 0.78
C ALA A 43 1.47 0.10 0.83
N VAL A 44 1.99 -1.14 0.86
CA VAL A 44 1.21 -2.38 0.80
C VAL A 44 1.07 -3.00 2.18
N SER A 45 -0.16 -3.08 2.69
CA SER A 45 -0.46 -3.69 3.99
C SER A 45 -0.83 -5.18 3.93
N GLY A 46 -0.97 -5.73 2.72
CA GLY A 46 -1.59 -7.05 2.49
C GLY A 46 -3.11 -7.02 2.47
N GLY A 47 -3.72 -5.85 2.72
CA GLY A 47 -5.16 -5.64 2.60
C GLY A 47 -5.59 -5.35 1.16
N LYS A 48 -6.86 -5.65 0.84
CA LYS A 48 -7.42 -5.47 -0.51
C LYS A 48 -7.24 -4.06 -1.08
N ASP A 49 -7.30 -3.02 -0.25
CA ASP A 49 -7.28 -1.63 -0.71
C ASP A 49 -5.90 -1.23 -1.25
N SER A 50 -4.83 -1.53 -0.52
CA SER A 50 -3.46 -1.23 -0.94
C SER A 50 -3.01 -2.13 -2.08
N LEU A 51 -3.41 -3.40 -2.08
CA LEU A 51 -3.17 -4.33 -3.19
C LEU A 51 -3.87 -3.88 -4.47
N LEU A 52 -5.14 -3.45 -4.37
CA LEU A 52 -5.89 -2.92 -5.51
C LEU A 52 -5.27 -1.62 -6.03
N LEU A 53 -4.88 -0.70 -5.14
CA LEU A 53 -4.19 0.53 -5.54
C LEU A 53 -2.92 0.21 -6.33
N TRP A 54 -2.08 -0.70 -5.82
CA TRP A 54 -0.85 -1.10 -6.48
C TRP A 54 -1.10 -1.67 -7.88
N TYR A 55 -2.08 -2.58 -8.00
CA TYR A 55 -2.49 -3.14 -9.28
C TYR A 55 -3.01 -2.07 -10.24
N LEU A 56 -3.93 -1.20 -9.80
CA LEU A 56 -4.50 -0.18 -10.67
C LEU A 56 -3.44 0.81 -11.17
N LEU A 57 -2.49 1.23 -10.32
CA LEU A 57 -1.40 2.11 -10.76
C LEU A 57 -0.48 1.42 -11.77
N LYS A 58 -0.20 0.13 -11.59
CA LYS A 58 0.53 -0.68 -12.57
C LYS A 58 -0.20 -0.73 -13.92
N GLU A 59 -1.50 -1.05 -13.91
CA GLU A 59 -2.31 -1.15 -15.14
C GLU A 59 -2.47 0.20 -15.86
N LEU A 60 -2.39 1.31 -15.13
CA LEU A 60 -2.33 2.66 -15.70
C LEU A 60 -0.96 3.03 -16.31
N GLY A 61 0.03 2.13 -16.21
CA GLY A 61 1.36 2.31 -16.79
C GLY A 61 2.33 3.12 -15.93
N HIS A 62 2.06 3.30 -14.64
CA HIS A 62 3.02 3.93 -13.72
C HIS A 62 4.19 2.98 -13.44
N THR A 63 5.38 3.54 -13.22
CA THR A 63 6.52 2.77 -12.71
C THR A 63 6.32 2.57 -11.21
N VAL A 64 5.89 1.36 -10.82
CA VAL A 64 5.49 1.07 -9.43
C VAL A 64 6.33 -0.04 -8.79
N GLU A 65 6.73 0.19 -7.54
CA GLU A 65 7.22 -0.83 -6.61
C GLU A 65 6.36 -0.82 -5.35
N GLY A 66 6.31 -1.93 -4.62
CA GLY A 66 5.61 -2.03 -3.35
C GLY A 66 6.57 -1.92 -2.18
N VAL A 67 6.10 -1.38 -1.05
CA VAL A 67 6.76 -1.47 0.25
C VAL A 67 5.79 -2.02 1.30
N HIS A 68 6.20 -3.07 2.00
CA HIS A 68 5.47 -3.64 3.13
C HIS A 68 6.26 -3.42 4.42
N ILE A 69 5.55 -3.05 5.49
CA ILE A 69 6.13 -2.92 6.84
C ILE A 69 5.66 -4.09 7.69
N ASN A 70 6.58 -4.97 8.06
CA ASN A 70 6.32 -6.01 9.03
C ASN A 70 6.49 -5.42 10.45
N LEU A 71 5.42 -5.47 11.23
CA LEU A 71 5.34 -4.88 12.57
C LEU A 71 5.70 -5.86 13.70
N GLY A 72 6.04 -7.11 13.39
CA GLY A 72 6.35 -8.13 14.40
C GLY A 72 5.16 -8.59 15.24
N LEU A 73 3.92 -8.43 14.77
CA LEU A 73 2.69 -8.77 15.53
C LEU A 73 2.32 -10.26 15.42
N GLY A 74 3.31 -11.14 15.51
CA GLY A 74 3.12 -12.59 15.41
C GLY A 74 2.58 -13.03 14.04
N ASP A 75 1.67 -14.00 14.04
CA ASP A 75 1.16 -14.63 12.82
C ASP A 75 0.39 -13.68 11.91
N TYR A 76 -0.21 -12.62 12.46
CA TYR A 76 -0.86 -11.59 11.67
C TYR A 76 0.12 -10.90 10.72
N SER A 77 1.28 -10.47 11.23
CA SER A 77 2.28 -9.79 10.39
C SER A 77 2.92 -10.73 9.37
N LYS A 78 3.15 -12.00 9.74
CA LYS A 78 3.64 -13.02 8.81
C LYS A 78 2.67 -13.25 7.65
N LEU A 79 1.38 -13.42 7.95
CA LEU A 79 0.35 -13.63 6.94
C LEU A 79 0.20 -12.40 6.03
N SER A 80 0.21 -11.18 6.59
CA SER A 80 0.10 -9.97 5.78
C SER A 80 1.29 -9.76 4.84
N GLU A 81 2.49 -10.14 5.28
CA GLU A 81 3.69 -10.11 4.46
C GLU A 81 3.60 -11.15 3.33
N GLU A 82 3.23 -12.40 3.66
CA GLU A 82 3.08 -13.49 2.69
C GLU A 82 2.08 -13.14 1.58
N VAL A 83 0.92 -12.60 1.96
CA VAL A 83 -0.10 -12.11 1.01
C VAL A 83 0.49 -11.04 0.09
N SER A 84 1.26 -10.10 0.64
CA SER A 84 1.88 -9.02 -0.13
C SER A 84 2.93 -9.57 -1.10
N ARG A 85 3.78 -10.51 -0.67
CA ARG A 85 4.80 -11.16 -1.52
C ARG A 85 4.17 -11.94 -2.67
N ARG A 86 3.19 -12.79 -2.37
CA ARG A 86 2.47 -13.56 -3.40
C ARG A 86 1.78 -12.66 -4.41
N PHE A 87 1.22 -11.54 -3.95
CA PHE A 87 0.60 -10.58 -4.84
C PHE A 87 1.63 -9.90 -5.75
N ALA A 88 2.76 -9.49 -5.20
CA ALA A 88 3.88 -8.90 -5.94
C ALA A 88 4.37 -9.82 -7.05
N GLU A 89 4.59 -11.10 -6.73
CA GLU A 89 4.95 -12.15 -7.69
C GLU A 89 3.89 -12.28 -8.79
N ARG A 90 2.61 -12.37 -8.40
CA ARG A 90 1.50 -12.51 -9.34
C ARG A 90 1.39 -11.34 -10.31
N ILE A 91 1.66 -10.12 -9.87
CA ILE A 91 1.65 -8.94 -10.73
C ILE A 91 3.02 -8.64 -11.34
N GLY A 92 4.06 -9.44 -11.09
CA GLY A 92 5.41 -9.21 -11.64
C GLY A 92 6.03 -7.87 -11.22
N CYS A 93 5.81 -7.44 -9.97
CA CYS A 93 6.38 -6.21 -9.42
C CYS A 93 7.29 -6.50 -8.23
N ARG A 94 8.27 -5.62 -8.00
CA ARG A 94 9.16 -5.72 -6.84
C ARG A 94 8.45 -5.29 -5.55
N LEU A 95 8.65 -6.05 -4.48
CA LEU A 95 8.21 -5.71 -3.13
C LEU A 95 9.43 -5.58 -2.21
N GLN A 96 9.62 -4.40 -1.62
CA GLN A 96 10.49 -4.21 -0.48
C GLN A 96 9.73 -4.57 0.80
N VAL A 97 10.37 -5.33 1.69
CA VAL A 97 9.85 -5.62 3.02
C VAL A 97 10.80 -5.03 4.05
N ILE A 98 10.26 -4.28 5.00
CA ILE A 98 10.99 -3.64 6.09
C ILE A 98 10.48 -4.20 7.41
N GLY A 99 11.38 -4.76 8.21
CA GLY A 99 11.08 -5.33 9.53
C GLY A 99 11.28 -4.27 10.60
N VAL A 100 10.22 -3.85 11.29
CA VAL A 100 10.34 -2.77 12.29
C VAL A 100 11.20 -3.18 13.49
N GLU A 101 11.05 -4.41 13.94
CA GLU A 101 11.80 -4.90 15.09
C GLU A 101 13.24 -5.21 14.70
N GLU A 102 13.44 -5.80 13.52
CA GLU A 102 14.75 -6.18 12.98
C GLU A 102 15.59 -4.96 12.57
N ASP A 103 15.01 -4.01 11.85
CA ASP A 103 15.75 -2.88 11.26
C ASP A 103 15.87 -1.68 12.21
N TYR A 104 14.96 -1.56 13.19
CA TYR A 104 14.90 -0.40 14.10
C TYR A 104 14.93 -0.76 15.59
N GLY A 105 14.84 -2.05 15.95
CA GLY A 105 14.78 -2.47 17.35
C GLY A 105 13.49 -2.05 18.07
N ILE A 106 12.43 -1.70 17.33
CA ILE A 106 11.19 -1.18 17.90
C ILE A 106 10.14 -2.30 17.97
N ASN A 107 9.99 -2.91 19.13
CA ASN A 107 8.82 -3.77 19.39
C ASN A 107 7.58 -2.89 19.65
N ILE A 108 6.56 -2.98 18.80
CA ILE A 108 5.36 -2.13 18.88
C ILE A 108 4.61 -2.31 20.21
N VAL A 109 4.43 -3.56 20.65
CA VAL A 109 3.68 -3.88 21.87
C VAL A 109 4.46 -3.47 23.11
N GLY A 110 5.76 -3.77 23.15
CA GLY A 110 6.66 -3.36 24.24
C GLY A 110 6.77 -1.84 24.36
N THR A 111 6.91 -1.14 23.23
CA THR A 111 7.00 0.32 23.19
C THR A 111 5.69 0.98 23.63
N SER A 112 4.55 0.43 23.22
CA SER A 112 3.22 0.87 23.67
C SER A 112 3.08 0.82 25.19
N ARG A 113 3.49 -0.30 25.82
CA ARG A 113 3.47 -0.45 27.28
C ARG A 113 4.41 0.54 27.97
N ARG A 114 5.65 0.66 27.50
CA ARG A 114 6.65 1.58 28.08
C ARG A 114 6.21 3.04 28.05
N LEU A 115 5.62 3.46 26.92
CA LEU A 115 5.20 4.85 26.71
C LEU A 115 3.79 5.15 27.24
N HIS A 116 3.07 4.16 27.77
CA HIS A 116 1.66 4.29 28.18
C HIS A 116 0.78 4.87 27.04
N ARG A 117 1.04 4.43 25.80
CA ARG A 117 0.32 4.87 24.59
C ARG A 117 -0.38 3.70 23.93
N PRO A 118 -1.55 3.90 23.29
CA PRO A 118 -2.21 2.84 22.54
C PRO A 118 -1.29 2.25 21.44
N PRO A 119 -1.29 0.93 21.21
CA PRO A 119 -0.44 0.30 20.19
C PRO A 119 -0.59 0.91 18.80
N CYS A 120 -1.82 1.27 18.42
CA CYS A 120 -2.11 1.92 17.14
C CYS A 120 -1.47 3.30 17.00
N SER A 121 -1.25 4.03 18.10
CA SER A 121 -0.57 5.34 18.11
C SER A 121 0.92 5.18 17.80
N VAL A 122 1.56 4.20 18.44
CA VAL A 122 2.97 3.86 18.19
C VAL A 122 3.15 3.34 16.77
N CYS A 123 2.36 2.32 16.38
CA CYS A 123 2.36 1.73 15.05
C CYS A 123 2.15 2.77 13.94
N GLY A 124 1.16 3.67 14.08
CA GLY A 124 0.89 4.71 13.09
C GLY A 124 2.04 5.71 12.96
N THR A 125 2.76 6.00 14.04
CA THR A 125 3.94 6.90 14.01
C THR A 125 5.10 6.22 13.29
N VAL A 126 5.42 4.99 13.68
CA VAL A 126 6.50 4.20 13.09
C VAL A 126 6.27 3.98 11.59
N LYS A 127 5.08 3.54 11.19
CA LYS A 127 4.77 3.31 9.76
C LYS A 127 4.97 4.56 8.92
N ARG A 128 4.46 5.71 9.36
CA ARG A 128 4.59 6.96 8.61
C ARG A 128 6.05 7.36 8.42
N TYR A 129 6.86 7.23 9.47
CA TYR A 129 8.29 7.51 9.38
C TYR A 129 9.00 6.56 8.40
N VAL A 130 8.81 5.25 8.56
CA VAL A 130 9.49 4.22 7.76
C VAL A 130 9.09 4.30 6.29
N LEU A 131 7.79 4.47 5.99
CA LEU A 131 7.31 4.63 4.60
C LEU A 131 7.91 5.88 3.95
N ASN A 132 7.89 7.01 4.65
CA ASN A 132 8.45 8.26 4.13
C ASN A 132 9.96 8.13 3.88
N LYS A 133 10.69 7.52 4.82
CA LYS A 133 12.12 7.28 4.67
C LYS A 133 12.42 6.41 3.44
N ALA A 134 11.71 5.29 3.27
CA ALA A 134 11.89 4.40 2.13
C ALA A 134 11.59 5.09 0.78
N ALA A 135 10.56 5.93 0.73
CA ALA A 135 10.23 6.71 -0.45
C ALA A 135 11.35 7.72 -0.79
N VAL A 136 11.85 8.46 0.20
CA VAL A 136 12.95 9.42 0.03
C VAL A 136 14.23 8.72 -0.44
N GLU A 137 14.62 7.61 0.20
CA GLU A 137 15.85 6.87 -0.13
C GLU A 137 15.81 6.24 -1.52
N SER A 138 14.61 5.87 -2.01
CA SER A 138 14.43 5.32 -3.36
C SER A 138 14.21 6.38 -4.44
N GLY A 139 14.08 7.66 -4.07
CA GLY A 139 13.72 8.74 -4.99
C GLY A 139 12.33 8.56 -5.60
N SER A 140 11.38 8.04 -4.82
CA SER A 140 10.03 7.71 -5.25
C SER A 140 8.98 8.59 -4.56
N VAL A 141 7.85 8.80 -5.22
CA VAL A 141 6.64 9.35 -4.60
C VAL A 141 5.91 8.24 -3.86
N LEU A 142 5.59 8.46 -2.58
CA LEU A 142 4.84 7.49 -1.77
C LEU A 142 3.35 7.55 -2.13
N ALA A 143 2.75 6.39 -2.42
CA ALA A 143 1.32 6.22 -2.66
C ALA A 143 0.67 5.24 -1.68
#